data_AF-A0A7C1Z3W2-F1
#
_entry.id   AF-A0A7C1Z3W2-F1
#
_cell.length_a   1.000
_cell.length_b   1.000
_cell.length_c   1.000
_cell.angle_alpha   90.00
_cell.angle_beta   90.00
_cell.angle_gamma   90.00
#
_symmetry.space_group_name_H-M   'P 1'
#
loop_
_entity.id
_entity.type
_entity.pdbx_description
1 polymer ?
#
loop_
_entity_poly.entity_id
_entity_poly.type
_entity_poly.pdbx_seq_one_letter_code
_entity_poly.pdbx_strand_id
1 'polypeptide(L)'
;MISGIKRKTTAVESTLRFFQTVDLIVTHFKREADKNKIFELTTQNTTFKDLLIATATIHIYHNLGLKVQTKIDSNKFTFESTKRLELSEKGILVKEIEALLKNSFSLEINLLYKMIDLEYRFISFLIEMRNPDLQDTQRAEMLKKIEDQIEQELQEIVINYPSFYFYDLIGDIIGLANETKREILDESSAFKEISVDIEKKLILEEKEDKFIELATLRRLINKIRKDFEFKSYKELQIEAMPVRMIKRNVVDYNIERLPVSILGLIAFKEANDIKKNVIKKIEEALSEKINYDQFESKILQYLKSELIKKLRENPNDFIYYLQCL
;
A
#
# COMPACT_ATOMS: atom_id res chain seq x y z
N MET A 1 18.76 -32.88 10.34
CA MET A 1 18.22 -32.08 9.23
C MET A 1 16.93 -31.43 9.69
N ILE A 2 16.56 -30.24 9.20
CA ILE A 2 15.50 -29.33 9.70
C ILE A 2 15.98 -28.40 10.83
N SER A 3 16.80 -27.42 10.48
CA SER A 3 17.03 -26.20 11.29
C SER A 3 17.28 -24.93 10.45
N GLY A 4 17.50 -25.06 9.13
CA GLY A 4 17.70 -23.92 8.22
C GLY A 4 16.41 -23.23 7.76
N ILE A 5 15.33 -23.97 7.53
CA ILE A 5 14.07 -23.41 6.98
C ILE A 5 13.41 -22.42 7.94
N LYS A 6 13.36 -22.73 9.24
CA LYS A 6 12.82 -21.83 10.27
C LYS A 6 13.64 -20.54 10.43
N ARG A 7 14.96 -20.59 10.26
CA ARG A 7 15.81 -19.39 10.33
C ARG A 7 15.62 -18.51 9.09
N LYS A 8 15.38 -19.10 7.92
CA LYS A 8 15.08 -18.36 6.69
C LYS A 8 13.74 -17.64 6.79
N THR A 9 12.68 -18.29 7.27
CA THR A 9 11.36 -17.64 7.45
C THR A 9 11.38 -16.53 8.50
N THR A 10 12.03 -16.74 9.65
CA THR A 10 12.16 -15.68 10.67
C THR A 10 13.07 -14.54 10.19
N ALA A 11 14.11 -14.84 9.41
CA ALA A 11 14.94 -13.83 8.76
C ALA A 11 14.11 -13.00 7.76
N VAL A 12 13.29 -13.63 6.92
CA VAL A 12 12.38 -12.97 5.97
C VAL A 12 11.33 -12.09 6.70
N GLU A 13 10.72 -12.57 7.78
CA GLU A 13 9.82 -11.78 8.64
C GLU A 13 10.51 -10.57 9.29
N SER A 14 11.79 -10.71 9.66
CA SER A 14 12.57 -9.59 10.17
C SER A 14 13.04 -8.62 9.07
N THR A 15 13.38 -9.10 7.88
CA THR A 15 13.75 -8.27 6.72
C THR A 15 12.56 -7.43 6.25
N LEU A 16 11.33 -7.98 6.28
CA LEU A 16 10.07 -7.26 6.04
C LEU A 16 9.98 -5.98 6.89
N ARG A 17 10.26 -6.08 8.19
CA ARG A 17 10.13 -4.95 9.15
C ARG A 17 11.23 -3.90 9.04
N PHE A 18 12.41 -4.25 8.52
CA PHE A 18 13.59 -3.39 8.56
C PHE A 18 13.79 -2.54 7.31
N PHE A 19 13.26 -2.97 6.16
CA PHE A 19 13.55 -2.34 4.88
C PHE A 19 12.32 -1.74 4.17
N GLN A 20 11.14 -1.83 4.79
CA GLN A 20 9.95 -1.15 4.29
C GLN A 20 9.83 0.24 4.92
N THR A 21 9.93 1.27 4.09
CA THR A 21 9.67 2.67 4.44
C THR A 21 8.31 2.80 5.13
N VAL A 22 7.31 2.03 4.70
CA VAL A 22 5.98 1.98 5.34
C VAL A 22 6.07 1.54 6.80
N ASP A 23 6.77 0.44 7.08
CA ASP A 23 6.93 -0.06 8.45
C ASP A 23 7.74 0.92 9.31
N LEU A 24 8.78 1.55 8.75
CA LEU A 24 9.54 2.58 9.44
C LEU A 24 8.68 3.79 9.79
N ILE A 25 7.84 4.27 8.86
CA ILE A 25 6.87 5.34 9.12
C ILE A 25 5.89 4.92 10.23
N VAL A 26 5.35 3.70 10.18
CA VAL A 26 4.45 3.17 11.21
C VAL A 26 5.15 3.08 12.57
N THR A 27 6.43 2.72 12.63
CA THR A 27 7.15 2.63 13.90
C THR A 27 7.32 3.97 14.61
N HIS A 28 7.40 5.08 13.86
CA HIS A 28 7.45 6.42 14.47
C HIS A 28 6.16 6.73 15.26
N PHE A 29 5.02 6.22 14.82
CA PHE A 29 3.76 6.33 15.56
C PHE A 29 3.67 5.40 16.78
N LYS A 30 4.55 4.41 16.93
CA LYS A 30 4.54 3.49 18.08
C LYS A 30 5.44 3.94 19.22
N ARG A 31 6.48 4.72 18.93
CA ARG A 31 7.48 5.15 19.92
C ARG A 31 7.13 6.54 20.45
N GLU A 32 6.92 6.65 21.76
CA GLU A 32 6.62 7.94 22.42
C GLU A 32 7.65 9.04 22.12
N ALA A 33 8.95 8.69 22.06
CA ALA A 33 10.00 9.65 21.72
C ALA A 33 9.86 10.22 20.30
N ASP A 34 9.39 9.43 19.34
CA ASP A 34 9.18 9.88 17.96
C ASP A 34 7.84 10.59 17.79
N LYS A 35 6.78 10.14 18.49
CA LYS A 35 5.51 10.89 18.61
C LYS A 35 5.74 12.32 19.10
N ASN A 36 6.56 12.51 20.12
CA ASN A 36 6.90 13.84 20.64
C ASN A 36 7.55 14.74 19.58
N LYS A 37 8.42 14.18 18.72
CA LYS A 37 9.01 14.93 17.60
C LYS A 37 7.96 15.27 16.54
N ILE A 38 7.01 14.36 16.25
CA ILE A 38 5.91 14.59 15.31
C ILE A 38 5.03 15.74 15.81
N PHE A 39 4.65 15.71 17.09
CA PHE A 39 3.83 16.74 17.71
C PHE A 39 4.57 18.07 17.92
N GLU A 40 5.91 18.09 17.92
CA GLU A 40 6.69 19.33 17.89
C GLU A 40 6.55 20.07 16.55
N LEU A 41 6.30 19.34 15.44
CA LEU A 41 6.07 19.93 14.12
C LEU A 41 4.60 20.28 13.85
N THR A 42 3.69 19.57 14.49
CA THR A 42 2.24 19.79 14.37
C THR A 42 1.69 20.24 15.73
N THR A 43 0.67 19.55 16.23
CA THR A 43 0.16 19.63 17.60
C THR A 43 -0.55 18.31 17.91
N GLN A 44 -0.92 18.08 19.18
CA GLN A 44 -1.68 16.89 19.58
C GLN A 44 -3.12 16.84 19.03
N ASN A 45 -3.63 17.97 18.51
CA ASN A 45 -4.96 18.09 17.90
C ASN A 45 -4.83 18.64 16.47
N THR A 46 -4.66 17.74 15.51
CA THR A 46 -4.30 18.06 14.12
C THR A 46 -4.97 17.07 13.17
N THR A 47 -4.85 17.26 11.86
CA THR A 47 -5.40 16.30 10.90
C THR A 47 -4.47 15.09 10.75
N PHE A 48 -5.02 13.94 10.36
CA PHE A 48 -4.19 12.77 10.06
C PHE A 48 -3.24 13.04 8.89
N LYS A 49 -3.64 13.88 7.94
CA LYS A 49 -2.81 14.34 6.83
C LYS A 49 -1.53 15.02 7.35
N ASP A 50 -1.67 15.99 8.25
CA ASP A 50 -0.53 16.73 8.80
C ASP A 50 0.39 15.81 9.61
N LEU A 51 -0.17 14.84 10.34
CA LEU A 51 0.59 13.83 11.06
C LEU A 51 1.44 12.96 10.13
N LEU A 52 0.87 12.51 9.01
CA LEU A 52 1.60 11.71 8.01
C LEU A 52 2.74 12.53 7.38
N ILE A 53 2.49 13.79 7.03
CA ILE A 53 3.51 14.70 6.49
C ILE A 53 4.63 14.95 7.49
N ALA A 54 4.29 15.22 8.75
CA ALA A 54 5.28 15.45 9.81
C ALA A 54 6.10 14.19 10.09
N THR A 55 5.47 13.01 10.02
CA THR A 55 6.16 11.73 10.17
C THR A 55 7.13 11.47 9.01
N ALA A 56 6.69 11.71 7.77
CA ALA A 56 7.55 11.63 6.60
C ALA A 56 8.73 12.61 6.71
N THR A 57 8.49 13.83 7.20
CA THR A 57 9.53 14.84 7.45
C THR A 57 10.57 14.33 8.44
N ILE A 58 10.14 13.76 9.56
CA ILE A 58 11.04 13.21 10.59
C ILE A 58 11.85 12.05 10.04
N HIS A 59 11.21 11.16 9.28
CA HIS A 59 11.88 10.05 8.63
C HIS A 59 12.96 10.54 7.65
N ILE A 60 12.62 11.49 6.80
CA ILE A 60 13.54 12.10 5.82
C ILE A 60 14.72 12.79 6.52
N TYR A 61 14.44 13.59 7.55
CA TYR A 61 15.46 14.38 8.24
C TYR A 61 16.39 13.52 9.10
N HIS A 62 15.83 12.66 9.96
CA HIS A 62 16.59 11.90 10.97
C HIS A 62 17.11 10.57 10.45
N ASN A 63 16.35 9.86 9.61
CA ASN A 63 16.73 8.51 9.17
C ASN A 63 17.44 8.54 7.81
N LEU A 64 16.94 9.34 6.86
CA LEU A 64 17.59 9.47 5.54
C LEU A 64 18.71 10.52 5.53
N GLY A 65 18.77 11.37 6.55
CA GLY A 65 19.82 12.39 6.70
C GLY A 65 19.72 13.53 5.69
N LEU A 66 18.56 13.73 5.06
CA LEU A 66 18.34 14.80 4.10
C LEU A 66 18.11 16.12 4.85
N LYS A 67 19.02 17.07 4.62
CA LYS A 67 18.99 18.40 5.25
C LYS A 67 18.79 19.48 4.20
N VAL A 68 18.20 20.59 4.63
CA VAL A 68 18.00 21.76 3.77
C VAL A 68 19.33 22.45 3.56
N GLN A 69 19.69 22.69 2.30
CA GLN A 69 20.92 23.39 1.95
C GLN A 69 20.77 24.89 2.27
N THR A 70 20.99 25.27 3.53
CA THR A 70 20.99 26.66 3.97
C THR A 70 22.42 27.20 4.01
N LYS A 71 22.66 28.41 3.48
CA LYS A 71 23.87 29.17 3.77
C LYS A 71 23.74 29.71 5.20
N ILE A 72 24.31 29.02 6.16
CA ILE A 72 24.27 29.46 7.56
C ILE A 72 25.48 30.38 7.80
N ASP A 73 25.20 31.65 8.11
CA ASP A 73 26.22 32.56 8.65
C ASP A 73 26.71 32.00 10.00
N SER A 74 27.99 31.64 10.03
CA SER A 74 28.63 30.79 11.03
C SER A 74 28.89 31.44 12.39
N ASN A 75 28.07 32.38 12.85
CA ASN A 75 28.34 33.15 14.06
C ASN A 75 27.29 32.87 15.15
N LYS A 76 27.67 31.93 16.04
CA LYS A 76 27.10 31.53 17.36
C LYS A 76 26.21 30.28 17.38
N PHE A 77 26.86 29.12 17.56
CA PHE A 77 26.22 27.87 17.94
C PHE A 77 25.97 27.85 19.46
N THR A 78 24.75 28.20 19.88
CA THR A 78 24.21 27.87 21.20
C THR A 78 23.24 26.71 21.04
N PHE A 79 22.97 25.94 22.10
CA PHE A 79 22.00 24.83 22.04
C PHE A 79 20.62 25.30 21.52
N GLU A 80 20.17 26.48 21.93
CA GLU A 80 18.92 27.08 21.45
C GLU A 80 18.97 27.46 19.96
N SER A 81 20.12 27.96 19.46
CA SER A 81 20.24 28.29 18.03
C SER A 81 20.25 27.03 17.16
N THR A 82 20.87 25.94 17.63
CA THR A 82 20.81 24.64 16.95
C THR A 82 19.39 24.07 16.92
N LYS A 83 18.66 24.11 18.04
CA LYS A 83 17.28 23.62 18.08
C LYS A 83 16.35 24.42 17.16
N ARG A 84 16.47 25.76 17.14
CA ARG A 84 15.70 26.62 16.24
C ARG A 84 16.03 26.37 14.77
N LEU A 85 17.29 26.12 14.47
CA LEU A 85 17.73 25.78 13.11
C LEU A 85 17.12 24.46 12.64
N GLU A 86 17.18 23.41 13.47
CA GLU A 86 16.57 22.12 13.17
C GLU A 86 15.05 22.24 12.91
N LEU A 87 14.34 23.01 13.73
CA LEU A 87 12.91 23.25 13.52
C LEU A 87 12.63 24.02 12.24
N SER A 88 13.47 25.00 11.89
CA SER A 88 13.36 25.74 10.63
C SER A 88 13.58 24.83 9.42
N GLU A 89 14.59 23.96 9.45
CA GLU A 89 14.87 22.99 8.37
C GLU A 89 13.71 22.01 8.18
N LYS A 90 13.21 21.44 9.28
CA LYS A 90 12.04 20.55 9.22
C LYS A 90 10.80 21.28 8.70
N GLY A 91 10.58 22.53 9.09
CA GLY A 91 9.47 23.34 8.59
C GLY A 91 9.53 23.60 7.08
N ILE A 92 10.72 23.69 6.50
CA ILE A 92 10.90 23.77 5.04
C ILE A 92 10.58 22.42 4.40
N LEU A 93 11.10 21.31 4.95
CA LEU A 93 10.82 19.97 4.46
C LEU A 93 9.32 19.62 4.49
N VAL A 94 8.59 20.03 5.53
CA VAL A 94 7.11 19.87 5.60
C VAL A 94 6.45 20.48 4.37
N LYS A 95 6.80 21.72 4.02
CA LYS A 95 6.23 22.42 2.86
C LYS A 95 6.59 21.76 1.53
N GLU A 96 7.82 21.27 1.41
CA GLU A 96 8.25 20.54 0.20
C GLU A 96 7.48 19.23 0.05
N ILE A 97 7.33 18.47 1.14
CA ILE A 97 6.56 17.22 1.16
C ILE A 97 5.10 17.49 0.83
N GLU A 98 4.48 18.52 1.41
CA GLU A 98 3.13 18.96 1.06
C GLU A 98 2.98 19.26 -0.44
N ALA A 99 3.93 20.02 -0.99
CA ALA A 99 3.94 20.38 -2.40
C ALA A 99 4.17 19.19 -3.34
N LEU A 100 4.91 18.18 -2.90
CA LEU A 100 5.11 16.92 -3.62
C LEU A 100 3.86 16.06 -3.58
N LEU A 101 3.25 15.89 -2.40
CA LEU A 101 2.09 15.02 -2.22
C LEU A 101 0.83 15.61 -2.87
N LYS A 102 0.63 16.93 -2.89
CA LYS A 102 -0.55 17.57 -3.50
C LYS A 102 -1.88 16.90 -3.08
N ASN A 103 -2.57 16.26 -4.03
CA ASN A 103 -3.82 15.53 -3.86
C ASN A 103 -3.63 14.00 -3.72
N SER A 104 -2.41 13.52 -3.49
CA SER A 104 -2.08 12.09 -3.41
C SER A 104 -2.93 11.35 -2.39
N PHE A 105 -3.18 11.91 -1.19
CA PHE A 105 -4.04 11.26 -0.20
C PHE A 105 -5.47 11.00 -0.72
N SER A 106 -6.07 11.97 -1.41
CA SER A 106 -7.40 11.79 -2.00
C SER A 106 -7.40 10.78 -3.16
N LEU A 107 -6.32 10.75 -3.95
CA LEU A 107 -6.18 9.78 -5.04
C LEU A 107 -6.04 8.36 -4.48
N GLU A 108 -5.22 8.18 -3.44
CA GLU A 108 -5.02 6.90 -2.76
C GLU A 108 -6.32 6.36 -2.16
N ILE A 109 -7.06 7.21 -1.42
CA ILE A 109 -8.37 6.83 -0.86
C ILE A 109 -9.35 6.42 -1.97
N ASN A 110 -9.36 7.15 -3.09
CA ASN A 110 -10.19 6.81 -4.24
C ASN A 110 -9.83 5.45 -4.84
N LEU A 111 -8.53 5.15 -5.00
CA LEU A 111 -8.06 3.86 -5.50
C LEU A 111 -8.43 2.71 -4.56
N LEU A 112 -8.29 2.90 -3.25
CA LEU A 112 -8.70 1.91 -2.26
C LEU A 112 -10.21 1.61 -2.35
N TYR A 113 -11.05 2.64 -2.54
CA TYR A 113 -12.48 2.43 -2.78
C TYR A 113 -12.75 1.69 -4.10
N LYS A 114 -12.07 2.05 -5.19
CA LYS A 114 -12.20 1.35 -6.49
C LYS A 114 -11.83 -0.13 -6.36
N MET A 115 -10.76 -0.46 -5.64
CA MET A 115 -10.35 -1.85 -5.39
C MET A 115 -11.41 -2.63 -4.60
N ILE A 116 -11.96 -2.04 -3.53
CA ILE A 116 -13.02 -2.69 -2.73
C ILE A 116 -14.29 -2.89 -3.54
N ASP A 117 -14.68 -1.87 -4.32
CA ASP A 117 -15.89 -1.93 -5.15
C ASP A 117 -15.72 -2.96 -6.27
N LEU A 118 -14.53 -3.09 -6.86
CA LEU A 118 -14.21 -4.15 -7.84
C LEU A 118 -14.31 -5.55 -7.20
N GLU A 119 -13.70 -5.75 -6.04
CA GLU A 119 -13.75 -7.02 -5.31
C GLU A 119 -15.21 -7.36 -4.94
N TYR A 120 -16.00 -6.40 -4.48
CA TYR A 120 -17.42 -6.57 -4.19
C TYR A 120 -18.23 -7.01 -5.42
N ARG A 121 -17.90 -6.47 -6.61
CA ARG A 121 -18.55 -6.87 -7.87
C ARG A 121 -18.22 -8.30 -8.25
N PHE A 122 -16.95 -8.72 -8.17
CA PHE A 122 -16.56 -10.10 -8.42
C PHE A 122 -17.23 -11.07 -7.44
N ILE A 123 -17.26 -10.74 -6.15
CA ILE A 123 -17.94 -11.55 -5.13
C ILE A 123 -19.43 -11.67 -5.46
N SER A 124 -20.09 -10.55 -5.76
CA SER A 124 -21.53 -10.55 -6.09
C SER A 124 -21.82 -11.35 -7.35
N PHE A 125 -20.98 -11.22 -8.37
CA PHE A 125 -21.07 -12.02 -9.59
C PHE A 125 -20.92 -13.51 -9.32
N LEU A 126 -19.92 -13.93 -8.54
CA LEU A 126 -19.71 -15.34 -8.23
C LEU A 126 -20.84 -15.94 -7.37
N ILE A 127 -21.50 -15.14 -6.52
CA ILE A 127 -22.70 -15.58 -5.79
C ILE A 127 -23.84 -15.83 -6.78
N GLU A 128 -24.12 -14.87 -7.66
CA GLU A 128 -25.20 -14.96 -8.66
C GLU A 128 -24.96 -16.08 -9.69
N MET A 129 -23.69 -16.33 -10.07
CA MET A 129 -23.32 -17.44 -10.97
C MET A 129 -23.69 -18.81 -10.43
N ARG A 130 -23.85 -18.94 -9.11
CA ARG A 130 -24.22 -20.19 -8.46
C ARG A 130 -25.73 -20.35 -8.32
N ASN A 131 -26.52 -19.39 -8.82
CA ASN A 131 -27.96 -19.53 -8.90
C ASN A 131 -28.32 -20.53 -10.03
N PRO A 132 -28.99 -21.65 -9.71
CA PRO A 132 -29.35 -22.66 -10.70
C PRO A 132 -30.35 -22.16 -11.76
N ASP A 133 -31.10 -21.09 -11.48
CA ASP A 133 -32.14 -20.57 -12.37
C ASP A 133 -31.61 -19.59 -13.44
N LEU A 134 -30.32 -19.27 -13.40
CA LEU A 134 -29.71 -18.24 -14.24
C LEU A 134 -29.30 -18.79 -15.62
N GLN A 135 -29.81 -18.19 -16.70
CA GLN A 135 -29.53 -18.62 -18.07
C GLN A 135 -28.12 -18.20 -18.53
N ASP A 136 -27.47 -19.00 -19.38
CA ASP A 136 -26.11 -18.73 -19.87
C ASP A 136 -25.94 -17.37 -20.57
N THR A 137 -26.98 -16.89 -21.26
CA THR A 137 -27.00 -15.55 -21.87
C THR A 137 -26.91 -14.44 -20.82
N GLN A 138 -27.65 -14.57 -19.70
CA GLN A 138 -27.59 -13.64 -18.58
C GLN A 138 -26.22 -13.66 -17.91
N ARG A 139 -25.58 -14.84 -17.85
CA ARG A 139 -24.22 -14.98 -17.30
C ARG A 139 -23.20 -14.20 -18.12
N ALA A 140 -23.23 -14.37 -19.44
CA ALA A 140 -22.36 -13.67 -20.36
C ALA A 140 -22.55 -12.14 -20.29
N GLU A 141 -23.80 -11.67 -20.16
CA GLU A 141 -24.09 -10.24 -19.98
C GLU A 141 -23.55 -9.68 -18.67
N MET A 142 -23.64 -10.43 -17.57
CA MET A 142 -23.10 -10.00 -16.28
C MET A 142 -21.57 -9.91 -16.30
N LEU A 143 -20.90 -10.91 -16.87
CA LEU A 143 -19.44 -10.89 -17.02
C LEU A 143 -19.00 -9.71 -17.89
N LYS A 144 -19.69 -9.49 -19.02
CA LYS A 144 -19.40 -8.36 -19.91
C LYS A 144 -19.55 -7.01 -19.22
N LYS A 145 -20.54 -6.84 -18.34
CA LYS A 145 -20.68 -5.61 -17.54
C LYS A 145 -19.49 -5.37 -16.61
N ILE A 146 -18.94 -6.43 -15.99
CA ILE A 146 -17.73 -6.31 -15.16
C ILE A 146 -16.53 -5.95 -16.02
N GLU A 147 -16.37 -6.61 -17.16
CA GLU A 147 -15.31 -6.31 -18.13
C GLU A 147 -15.35 -4.86 -18.62
N ASP A 148 -16.51 -4.38 -19.06
CA ASP A 148 -16.68 -3.02 -19.56
C ASP A 148 -16.37 -1.98 -18.47
N GLN A 149 -16.72 -2.27 -17.21
CA GLN A 149 -16.39 -1.41 -16.07
C GLN A 149 -14.91 -1.40 -15.72
N ILE A 150 -14.25 -2.57 -15.72
CA ILE A 150 -12.79 -2.65 -15.52
C ILE A 150 -12.11 -1.80 -16.60
N GLU A 151 -12.52 -1.92 -17.85
CA GLU A 151 -11.95 -1.14 -18.95
C GLU A 151 -12.11 0.36 -18.74
N GLN A 152 -13.29 0.81 -18.30
CA GLN A 152 -13.55 2.22 -17.98
C GLN A 152 -12.70 2.72 -16.81
N GLU A 153 -12.61 1.95 -15.72
CA GLU A 153 -11.81 2.32 -14.54
C GLU A 153 -10.33 2.39 -14.87
N LEU A 154 -9.81 1.44 -15.65
CA LEU A 154 -8.43 1.46 -16.14
C LEU A 154 -8.15 2.68 -17.01
N GLN A 155 -9.05 3.03 -17.92
CA GLN A 155 -8.91 4.24 -18.75
C GLN A 155 -8.92 5.52 -17.90
N GLU A 156 -9.84 5.61 -16.94
CA GLU A 156 -9.92 6.75 -16.02
C GLU A 156 -8.60 6.94 -15.25
N ILE A 157 -8.01 5.86 -14.75
CA ILE A 157 -6.76 5.87 -14.02
C ILE A 157 -5.59 6.24 -14.94
N VAL A 158 -5.55 5.65 -16.14
CA VAL A 158 -4.50 5.92 -17.14
C VAL A 158 -4.46 7.40 -17.56
N ILE A 159 -5.61 8.07 -17.61
CA ILE A 159 -5.75 9.47 -18.03
C ILE A 159 -5.56 10.44 -16.87
N ASN A 160 -6.20 10.19 -15.71
CA ASN A 160 -6.33 11.18 -14.65
C ASN A 160 -5.34 11.02 -13.50
N TYR A 161 -4.66 9.87 -13.39
CA TYR A 161 -3.76 9.57 -12.28
C TYR A 161 -2.30 9.59 -12.72
N PRO A 162 -1.37 9.99 -11.83
CA PRO A 162 0.06 9.77 -12.04
C PRO A 162 0.37 8.30 -12.36
N SER A 163 1.30 8.07 -13.28
CA SER A 163 1.54 6.72 -13.83
C SER A 163 1.92 5.64 -12.81
N PHE A 164 2.53 6.00 -11.67
CA PHE A 164 2.88 5.03 -10.64
C PHE A 164 1.65 4.38 -9.98
N TYR A 165 0.57 5.13 -9.78
CA TYR A 165 -0.69 4.59 -9.25
C TYR A 165 -1.28 3.51 -10.15
N PHE A 166 -1.13 3.65 -11.47
CA PHE A 166 -1.56 2.60 -12.38
C PHE A 166 -0.76 1.31 -12.18
N TYR A 167 0.56 1.38 -12.10
CA TYR A 167 1.39 0.17 -11.93
C TYR A 167 1.17 -0.50 -10.58
N ASP A 168 1.01 0.30 -9.52
CA ASP A 168 0.69 -0.22 -8.18
C ASP A 168 -0.68 -0.90 -8.18
N LEU A 169 -1.71 -0.23 -8.70
CA LEU A 169 -3.06 -0.78 -8.79
C LEU A 169 -3.10 -2.08 -9.60
N ILE A 170 -2.52 -2.09 -10.81
CA ILE A 170 -2.48 -3.30 -11.63
C ILE A 170 -1.74 -4.41 -10.89
N GLY A 171 -0.57 -4.09 -10.31
CA GLY A 171 0.22 -5.02 -9.54
C GLY A 171 -0.55 -5.66 -8.38
N ASP A 172 -1.40 -4.90 -7.69
CA ASP A 172 -2.23 -5.42 -6.60
C ASP A 172 -3.44 -6.23 -7.10
N ILE A 173 -4.15 -5.74 -8.12
CA ILE A 173 -5.37 -6.39 -8.63
C ILE A 173 -5.07 -7.73 -9.32
N ILE A 174 -3.89 -7.90 -9.92
CA ILE A 174 -3.48 -9.17 -10.56
C ILE A 174 -2.47 -9.97 -9.72
N GLY A 175 -2.12 -9.51 -8.52
CA GLY A 175 -1.24 -10.24 -7.59
C GLY A 175 0.27 -10.10 -7.79
N LEU A 176 0.73 -9.48 -8.88
CA LEU A 176 2.16 -9.30 -9.19
C LEU A 176 2.94 -8.54 -8.10
N ALA A 177 2.31 -7.65 -7.35
CA ALA A 177 2.97 -6.88 -6.29
C ALA A 177 3.48 -7.78 -5.16
N ASN A 178 2.65 -8.74 -4.72
CA ASN A 178 3.02 -9.67 -3.67
C ASN A 178 4.07 -10.68 -4.16
N GLU A 179 3.96 -11.14 -5.40
CA GLU A 179 4.96 -12.01 -6.01
C GLU A 179 6.32 -11.33 -6.12
N THR A 180 6.34 -10.09 -6.62
CA THR A 180 7.57 -9.31 -6.78
C THR A 180 8.23 -9.00 -5.43
N LYS A 181 7.44 -8.68 -4.41
CA LYS A 181 7.95 -8.50 -3.04
C LYS A 181 8.59 -9.79 -2.52
N ARG A 182 7.98 -10.96 -2.76
CA ARG A 182 8.54 -12.26 -2.35
C ARG A 182 9.83 -12.58 -3.10
N GLU A 183 9.90 -12.33 -4.40
CA GLU A 183 11.10 -12.53 -5.21
C GLU A 183 12.28 -11.68 -4.71
N ILE A 184 12.07 -10.38 -4.51
CA ILE A 184 13.09 -9.47 -3.96
C ILE A 184 13.63 -10.02 -2.64
N LEU A 185 12.73 -10.47 -1.76
CA LEU A 185 13.11 -11.01 -0.45
C LEU A 185 13.86 -12.34 -0.55
N ASP A 186 13.44 -13.23 -1.43
CA ASP A 186 14.10 -14.52 -1.65
C ASP A 186 15.54 -14.30 -2.16
N GLU A 187 15.72 -13.37 -3.10
CA GLU A 187 17.04 -12.92 -3.57
C GLU A 187 17.87 -12.34 -2.43
N SER A 188 17.37 -11.32 -1.71
CA SER A 188 18.08 -10.69 -0.58
C SER A 188 18.45 -11.69 0.53
N SER A 189 17.63 -12.72 0.74
CA SER A 189 17.90 -13.78 1.71
C SER A 189 18.98 -14.77 1.25
N ALA A 190 19.09 -15.01 -0.06
CA ALA A 190 20.10 -15.89 -0.65
C ALA A 190 21.51 -15.27 -0.62
N PHE A 191 21.61 -13.94 -0.62
CA PHE A 191 22.89 -13.22 -0.55
C PHE A 191 23.61 -13.32 0.80
N LYS A 192 22.98 -13.83 1.87
CA LYS A 192 23.64 -14.00 3.19
C LYS A 192 24.69 -15.12 3.24
N GLU A 193 24.87 -15.94 2.20
CA GLU A 193 25.82 -17.08 2.21
C GLU A 193 27.07 -16.96 1.31
N ILE A 194 27.33 -15.87 0.56
CA ILE A 194 28.39 -15.92 -0.49
C ILE A 194 29.30 -14.66 -0.57
N SER A 195 30.57 -14.87 -0.17
CA SER A 195 31.86 -14.22 -0.52
C SER A 195 32.05 -12.69 -0.63
N VAL A 196 33.13 -12.22 -0.01
CA VAL A 196 33.71 -10.85 0.07
C VAL A 196 33.84 -10.09 -1.27
N ASP A 197 33.86 -10.78 -2.42
CA ASP A 197 33.91 -10.11 -3.73
C ASP A 197 32.53 -9.65 -4.23
N ILE A 198 31.44 -10.24 -3.73
CA ILE A 198 30.08 -9.71 -3.92
C ILE A 198 29.80 -8.58 -2.93
N GLU A 199 30.40 -8.56 -1.74
CA GLU A 199 30.35 -7.43 -0.80
C GLU A 199 30.83 -6.13 -1.46
N LYS A 200 31.85 -6.22 -2.33
CA LYS A 200 32.31 -5.10 -3.16
C LYS A 200 31.35 -4.70 -4.29
N LYS A 201 30.58 -5.65 -4.84
CA LYS A 201 29.49 -5.35 -5.79
C LYS A 201 28.25 -4.79 -5.08
N LEU A 202 27.96 -5.26 -3.87
CA LEU A 202 26.90 -4.78 -2.98
C LEU A 202 27.18 -3.35 -2.55
N ILE A 203 28.42 -2.89 -2.35
CA ILE A 203 28.67 -1.45 -2.09
C ILE A 203 28.23 -0.55 -3.27
N LEU A 204 28.19 -1.08 -4.50
CA LEU A 204 27.66 -0.38 -5.69
C LEU A 204 26.13 -0.53 -5.82
N GLU A 205 25.56 -1.69 -5.44
CA GLU A 205 24.12 -2.00 -5.46
C GLU A 205 23.36 -1.56 -4.18
N GLU A 206 24.05 -1.26 -3.07
CA GLU A 206 23.53 -0.80 -1.77
C GLU A 206 22.84 0.57 -1.89
N LYS A 207 23.04 1.26 -3.01
CA LYS A 207 22.25 2.45 -3.35
C LYS A 207 20.87 2.13 -3.93
N GLU A 208 20.69 0.97 -4.58
CA GLU A 208 19.41 0.50 -5.10
C GLU A 208 18.58 -0.24 -4.03
N ASP A 209 19.24 -0.95 -3.10
CA ASP A 209 18.58 -1.71 -2.01
C ASP A 209 18.09 -0.88 -0.82
N LYS A 210 18.39 0.43 -0.78
CA LYS A 210 17.93 1.30 0.32
C LYS A 210 16.41 1.47 0.39
N PHE A 211 15.67 1.11 -0.67
CA PHE A 211 14.22 1.30 -0.74
C PHE A 211 13.54 0.14 -1.48
N ILE A 212 13.12 -0.91 -0.74
CA ILE A 212 12.42 -2.07 -1.31
C ILE A 212 11.19 -1.64 -2.12
N GLU A 213 10.51 -0.57 -1.72
CA GLU A 213 9.36 -0.03 -2.46
C GLU A 213 9.73 0.43 -3.87
N LEU A 214 10.85 1.14 -4.03
CA LEU A 214 11.30 1.61 -5.35
C LEU A 214 11.75 0.45 -6.23
N ALA A 215 12.43 -0.55 -5.65
CA ALA A 215 12.79 -1.77 -6.35
C ALA A 215 11.54 -2.56 -6.78
N THR A 216 10.55 -2.66 -5.91
CA THR A 216 9.26 -3.31 -6.20
C THR A 216 8.55 -2.61 -7.35
N LEU A 217 8.38 -1.28 -7.27
CA LEU A 217 7.75 -0.49 -8.33
C LEU A 217 8.50 -0.62 -9.66
N ARG A 218 9.84 -0.53 -9.65
CA ARG A 218 10.65 -0.68 -10.86
C ARG A 218 10.48 -2.06 -11.50
N ARG A 219 10.48 -3.13 -10.70
CA ARG A 219 10.26 -4.50 -11.19
C ARG A 219 8.83 -4.68 -11.71
N LEU A 220 7.84 -4.13 -11.01
CA LEU A 220 6.44 -4.12 -11.46
C LEU A 220 6.29 -3.43 -12.81
N ILE A 221 6.87 -2.23 -12.99
CA ILE A 221 6.85 -1.51 -14.28
C ILE A 221 7.42 -2.40 -15.39
N ASN A 222 8.55 -3.06 -15.15
CA ASN A 222 9.18 -3.91 -16.16
C ASN A 222 8.37 -5.16 -16.48
N LYS A 223 7.82 -5.85 -15.46
CA LYS A 223 6.95 -7.02 -15.63
C LYS A 223 5.68 -6.66 -16.40
N ILE A 224 4.95 -5.65 -15.93
CA ILE A 224 3.70 -5.20 -16.56
C ILE A 224 3.94 -4.79 -18.02
N ARG A 225 5.00 -4.04 -18.32
CA ARG A 225 5.34 -3.67 -19.70
C ARG A 225 5.64 -4.88 -20.59
N LYS A 226 6.32 -5.89 -20.03
CA LYS A 226 6.68 -7.10 -20.76
C LYS A 226 5.46 -8.00 -20.99
N ASP A 227 4.66 -8.21 -19.95
CA ASP A 227 3.53 -9.14 -19.96
C ASP A 227 2.36 -8.62 -20.82
N PHE A 228 2.21 -7.29 -20.91
CA PHE A 228 1.16 -6.64 -21.71
C PHE A 228 1.70 -5.93 -22.96
N GLU A 229 2.97 -6.16 -23.30
CA GLU A 229 3.61 -5.77 -24.56
C GLU A 229 3.51 -4.28 -24.94
N PHE A 230 3.69 -3.36 -23.98
CA PHE A 230 3.72 -1.92 -24.26
C PHE A 230 5.04 -1.29 -23.81
N LYS A 231 5.56 -0.33 -24.59
CA LYS A 231 6.86 0.32 -24.34
C LYS A 231 6.75 1.48 -23.37
N SER A 232 5.64 2.22 -23.41
CA SER A 232 5.47 3.43 -22.61
C SER A 232 4.06 3.61 -22.07
N TYR A 233 3.94 4.36 -20.98
CA TYR A 233 2.63 4.73 -20.43
C TYR A 233 1.77 5.55 -21.41
N LYS A 234 2.40 6.29 -22.34
CA LYS A 234 1.67 7.02 -23.39
C LYS A 234 1.03 6.08 -24.42
N GLU A 235 1.61 4.91 -24.63
CA GLU A 235 1.07 3.89 -25.53
C GLU A 235 -0.21 3.28 -24.95
N LEU A 236 -0.22 3.04 -23.63
CA LEU A 236 -1.44 2.65 -22.87
C LEU A 236 -2.59 3.67 -22.99
N GLN A 237 -2.29 4.96 -23.17
CA GLN A 237 -3.30 6.00 -23.34
C GLN A 237 -3.96 5.99 -24.73
N ILE A 238 -3.34 5.34 -25.72
CA ILE A 238 -3.75 5.40 -27.13
C ILE A 238 -4.21 4.03 -27.62
N GLU A 239 -3.54 2.95 -27.19
CA GLU A 239 -3.77 1.60 -27.68
C GLU A 239 -4.74 0.81 -26.80
N ALA A 240 -5.77 0.24 -27.43
CA ALA A 240 -6.78 -0.55 -26.72
C ALA A 240 -6.30 -1.99 -26.38
N MET A 241 -5.29 -2.53 -27.06
CA MET A 241 -4.87 -3.92 -26.88
C MET A 241 -4.25 -4.19 -25.51
N PRO A 242 -3.23 -3.42 -25.04
CA PRO A 242 -2.68 -3.62 -23.69
C PRO A 242 -3.76 -3.56 -22.60
N VAL A 243 -4.71 -2.63 -22.70
CA VAL A 243 -5.84 -2.51 -21.76
C VAL A 243 -6.71 -3.76 -21.75
N ARG A 244 -7.00 -4.35 -22.93
CA ARG A 244 -7.77 -5.60 -23.03
C ARG A 244 -7.03 -6.80 -22.43
N MET A 245 -5.72 -6.89 -22.61
CA MET A 245 -4.92 -7.95 -21.99
C MET A 245 -4.92 -7.83 -20.46
N ILE A 246 -4.72 -6.61 -19.95
CA ILE A 246 -4.78 -6.32 -18.52
C ILE A 246 -6.14 -6.72 -17.96
N LYS A 247 -7.22 -6.27 -18.61
CA LYS A 247 -8.59 -6.61 -18.21
C LYS A 247 -8.80 -8.12 -18.07
N ARG A 248 -8.34 -8.90 -19.05
CA ARG A 248 -8.46 -10.36 -19.02
C ARG A 248 -7.74 -10.95 -17.81
N ASN A 249 -6.49 -10.55 -17.56
CA ASN A 249 -5.74 -11.03 -16.40
C ASN A 249 -6.39 -10.60 -15.07
N VAL A 250 -6.97 -9.40 -14.99
CA VAL A 250 -7.74 -8.95 -13.82
C VAL A 250 -8.92 -9.88 -13.57
N VAL A 251 -9.69 -10.21 -14.61
CA VAL A 251 -10.84 -11.13 -14.49
C VAL A 251 -10.40 -12.51 -14.06
N ASP A 252 -9.42 -13.09 -14.75
CA ASP A 252 -8.95 -14.45 -14.50
C ASP A 252 -8.42 -14.58 -13.06
N TYR A 253 -7.54 -13.66 -12.64
CA TYR A 253 -6.96 -13.67 -11.29
C TYR A 253 -8.01 -13.50 -10.18
N ASN A 254 -8.95 -12.57 -10.35
CA ASN A 254 -9.94 -12.30 -9.30
C ASN A 254 -10.96 -13.44 -9.16
N ILE A 255 -11.30 -14.12 -10.26
CA ILE A 255 -12.16 -15.31 -10.21
C ILE A 255 -11.44 -16.46 -9.51
N GLU A 256 -10.15 -16.69 -9.81
CA GLU A 256 -9.37 -17.79 -9.25
C GLU A 256 -9.05 -17.60 -7.76
N ARG A 257 -8.81 -16.36 -7.31
CA ARG A 257 -8.44 -16.04 -5.93
C ARG A 257 -9.61 -16.18 -4.95
N LEU A 258 -10.84 -15.95 -5.40
CA LEU A 258 -12.01 -15.88 -4.51
C LEU A 258 -12.53 -17.27 -4.08
N PRO A 259 -13.13 -17.39 -2.87
CA PRO A 259 -13.64 -18.68 -2.39
C PRO A 259 -14.69 -19.35 -3.29
N VAL A 260 -14.59 -20.68 -3.41
CA VAL A 260 -15.55 -21.52 -4.14
C VAL A 260 -16.87 -21.70 -3.36
N SER A 261 -16.88 -21.55 -2.04
CA SER A 261 -18.10 -21.68 -1.23
C SER A 261 -18.91 -20.39 -1.19
N ILE A 262 -20.24 -20.48 -1.18
CA ILE A 262 -21.11 -19.29 -1.05
C ILE A 262 -20.90 -18.62 0.31
N LEU A 263 -20.76 -19.41 1.36
CA LEU A 263 -20.47 -18.91 2.72
C LEU A 263 -19.15 -18.14 2.77
N GLY A 264 -18.10 -18.63 2.09
CA GLY A 264 -16.82 -17.94 1.98
C GLY A 264 -16.93 -16.61 1.22
N LEU A 265 -17.71 -16.57 0.13
CA LEU A 265 -17.98 -15.32 -0.60
C LEU A 265 -18.75 -14.31 0.26
N ILE A 266 -19.72 -14.76 1.05
CA ILE A 266 -20.45 -13.89 1.99
C ILE A 266 -19.48 -13.35 3.05
N ALA A 267 -18.61 -14.18 3.61
CA ALA A 267 -17.60 -13.73 4.57
C ALA A 267 -16.65 -12.68 3.96
N PHE A 268 -16.19 -12.87 2.71
CA PHE A 268 -15.39 -11.88 1.99
C PHE A 268 -16.16 -10.56 1.81
N LYS A 269 -17.45 -10.64 1.45
CA LYS A 269 -18.30 -9.46 1.29
C LYS A 269 -18.38 -8.64 2.59
N GLU A 270 -18.59 -9.32 3.72
CA GLU A 270 -18.66 -8.68 5.03
C GLU A 270 -17.31 -8.10 5.46
N ALA A 271 -16.19 -8.72 5.09
CA ALA A 271 -14.84 -8.18 5.33
C ALA A 271 -14.60 -6.91 4.51
N ASN A 272 -15.07 -6.86 3.25
CA ASN A 272 -15.02 -5.66 2.41
C ASN A 272 -15.77 -4.49 3.01
N ASP A 273 -16.94 -4.72 3.63
CA ASP A 273 -17.68 -3.67 4.32
C ASP A 273 -16.88 -3.06 5.47
N ILE A 274 -16.09 -3.87 6.19
CA ILE A 274 -15.18 -3.35 7.22
C ILE A 274 -14.05 -2.53 6.62
N LYS A 275 -13.38 -3.03 5.58
CA LYS A 275 -12.31 -2.28 4.89
C LYS A 275 -12.84 -0.91 4.47
N LYS A 276 -14.05 -0.87 3.88
CA LYS A 276 -14.73 0.37 3.47
C LYS A 276 -15.00 1.31 4.65
N ASN A 277 -15.48 0.78 5.77
CA ASN A 277 -15.73 1.57 6.98
C ASN A 277 -14.45 2.12 7.63
N VAL A 278 -13.35 1.35 7.60
CA VAL A 278 -12.04 1.81 8.10
C VAL A 278 -11.50 2.93 7.21
N ILE A 279 -11.55 2.76 5.88
CA ILE A 279 -11.13 3.79 4.93
C ILE A 279 -11.95 5.06 5.13
N LYS A 280 -13.26 4.96 5.31
CA LYS A 280 -14.12 6.12 5.59
C LYS A 280 -13.68 6.88 6.85
N LYS A 281 -13.35 6.16 7.94
CA LYS A 281 -12.85 6.79 9.17
C LYS A 281 -11.49 7.47 8.96
N ILE A 282 -10.62 6.88 8.13
CA ILE A 282 -9.34 7.48 7.75
C ILE A 282 -9.58 8.74 6.91
N GLU A 283 -10.47 8.67 5.92
CA GLU A 283 -10.85 9.79 5.05
C GLU A 283 -11.39 10.99 5.84
N GLU A 284 -12.29 10.74 6.79
CA GLU A 284 -12.78 11.75 7.73
C GLU A 284 -11.61 12.38 8.53
N ALA A 285 -10.72 11.55 9.07
CA ALA A 285 -9.57 11.99 9.84
C ALA A 285 -8.49 12.74 9.02
N LEU A 286 -8.44 12.56 7.70
CA LEU A 286 -7.56 13.34 6.82
C LEU A 286 -8.01 14.81 6.74
N SER A 287 -9.29 15.10 6.96
CA SER A 287 -9.87 16.44 6.85
C SER A 287 -10.19 17.08 8.20
N GLU A 288 -10.57 16.27 9.19
CA GLU A 288 -10.97 16.74 10.51
C GLU A 288 -9.81 16.70 11.52
N LYS A 289 -9.85 17.60 12.49
CA LYS A 289 -8.88 17.59 13.59
C LYS A 289 -9.16 16.43 14.54
N ILE A 290 -8.13 15.63 14.79
CA ILE A 290 -8.17 14.46 15.65
C ILE A 290 -7.11 14.54 16.74
N ASN A 291 -7.37 13.86 17.85
CA ASN A 291 -6.32 13.41 18.76
C ASN A 291 -5.88 12.00 18.34
N TYR A 292 -4.59 11.83 18.01
CA TYR A 292 -4.08 10.57 17.44
C TYR A 292 -4.33 9.36 18.33
N ASP A 293 -4.02 9.43 19.63
CA ASP A 293 -4.16 8.29 20.54
C ASP A 293 -5.63 7.85 20.69
N GLN A 294 -6.55 8.82 20.73
CA GLN A 294 -7.99 8.54 20.73
C GLN A 294 -8.47 7.95 19.40
N PHE A 295 -7.97 8.48 18.28
CA PHE A 295 -8.30 7.99 16.94
C PHE A 295 -7.82 6.55 16.73
N GLU A 296 -6.56 6.25 17.07
CA GLU A 296 -5.98 4.91 17.02
C GLU A 296 -6.79 3.95 17.89
N SER A 297 -7.09 4.35 19.13
CA SER A 297 -7.89 3.53 20.06
C SER A 297 -9.29 3.24 19.51
N LYS A 298 -9.95 4.22 18.88
CA LYS A 298 -11.28 4.03 18.26
C LYS A 298 -11.24 3.03 17.10
N ILE A 299 -10.25 3.13 16.22
CA ILE A 299 -10.09 2.19 15.10
C ILE A 299 -9.82 0.78 15.62
N LEU A 300 -8.90 0.63 16.58
CA LEU A 300 -8.58 -0.67 17.17
C LEU A 300 -9.77 -1.31 17.87
N GLN A 301 -10.55 -0.53 18.63
CA GLN A 301 -11.76 -1.02 19.29
C GLN A 301 -12.81 -1.45 18.27
N TYR A 302 -13.02 -0.68 17.20
CA TYR A 302 -13.94 -1.01 16.11
C TYR A 302 -13.56 -2.34 15.44
N LEU A 303 -12.30 -2.48 15.00
CA LEU A 303 -11.81 -3.71 14.39
C LEU A 303 -11.95 -4.91 15.33
N LYS A 304 -11.57 -4.74 16.61
CA LYS A 304 -11.70 -5.80 17.62
C LYS A 304 -13.15 -6.22 17.84
N SER A 305 -14.08 -5.27 17.94
CA SER A 305 -15.49 -5.60 18.14
C SER A 305 -16.06 -6.39 16.97
N GLU A 306 -15.73 -6.01 15.75
CA GLU A 306 -16.22 -6.67 14.55
C GLU A 306 -15.61 -8.06 14.37
N LEU A 307 -14.29 -8.21 14.60
CA LEU A 307 -13.62 -9.51 14.59
C LEU A 307 -14.20 -10.47 15.62
N ILE A 308 -14.43 -10.01 16.86
CA ILE A 308 -15.05 -10.84 17.91
C ILE A 308 -16.48 -11.23 17.54
N LYS A 309 -17.26 -10.30 16.97
CA LYS A 309 -18.62 -10.56 16.51
C LYS A 309 -18.62 -11.66 15.44
N LYS A 310 -17.77 -11.54 14.42
CA LYS A 310 -17.69 -12.52 13.33
C LYS A 310 -17.18 -13.88 13.77
N LEU A 311 -16.19 -13.92 14.65
CA LEU A 311 -15.73 -15.17 15.26
C LEU A 311 -16.83 -15.88 16.04
N ARG A 312 -17.74 -15.15 16.71
CA ARG A 312 -18.87 -15.72 17.45
C ARG A 312 -19.99 -16.20 16.54
N GLU A 313 -20.27 -15.48 15.45
CA GLU A 313 -21.33 -15.80 14.50
C GLU A 313 -20.98 -17.04 13.66
N ASN A 314 -19.79 -17.08 13.05
CA ASN A 314 -19.37 -18.18 12.17
C ASN A 314 -17.87 -18.50 12.35
N PRO A 315 -17.50 -19.29 13.39
CA PRO A 315 -16.11 -19.65 13.64
C PRO A 315 -15.43 -20.39 12.48
N ASN A 316 -16.19 -21.22 11.74
CA ASN A 316 -15.66 -22.06 10.67
C ASN A 316 -15.26 -21.25 9.43
N ASP A 317 -16.04 -20.22 9.10
CA ASP A 317 -15.79 -19.35 7.93
C ASP A 317 -14.96 -18.12 8.28
N PHE A 318 -14.60 -17.94 9.55
CA PHE A 318 -13.79 -16.83 10.03
C PHE A 318 -12.42 -16.76 9.34
N ILE A 319 -11.89 -17.89 8.85
CA ILE A 319 -10.64 -17.88 8.08
C ILE A 319 -10.79 -17.13 6.75
N TYR A 320 -11.91 -17.27 6.05
CA TYR A 320 -12.18 -16.54 4.82
C TYR A 320 -12.33 -15.05 5.09
N TYR A 321 -12.97 -14.73 6.21
CA TYR A 321 -13.09 -13.37 6.70
C TYR A 321 -11.71 -12.71 6.93
N LEU A 322 -10.80 -13.41 7.58
CA LEU A 322 -9.42 -12.95 7.82
C LEU A 322 -8.55 -12.91 6.56
N GLN A 323 -8.81 -13.77 5.57
CA GLN A 323 -8.07 -13.76 4.30
C GLN A 323 -8.38 -12.54 3.43
N CYS A 324 -9.56 -11.94 3.63
CA CYS A 324 -10.01 -10.79 2.87
C CYS A 324 -9.65 -9.44 3.53
N LEU A 325 -9.59 -9.41 4.87
CA LEU A 325 -9.12 -8.26 5.68
C LEU A 325 -7.62 -8.03 5.50
#